data_AF-A0A7S0HJN2-F1
#
_entry.id   AF-A0A7S0HJN2-F1
#
_cell.length_a   1.000
_cell.length_b   1.000
_cell.length_c   1.000
_cell.angle_alpha   90.00
_cell.angle_beta   90.00
_cell.angle_gamma   90.00
#
_symmetry.space_group_name_H-M   'P 1'
#
loop_
_entity.id
_entity.type
_entity.pdbx_description
1 polymer ?
#
loop_
_entity_poly.entity_id
_entity_poly.type
_entity_poly.pdbx_seq_one_letter_code
_entity_poly.pdbx_strand_id
1 'polypeptide(L)'
;RQMIMAETVDKRKVALMKLLPFQRADFEGIFTAMDGHTVTIRLLDPPLHEFLPNGEMKDVCQMMANELGIDVAAVHDKINKLHETNPMLGLRGCRLGIVHPEISEMQARAIFEAALNVKEKGVKPVVDIMVPLVGSVTELENQAKLIRSTAELVFSERGSRVDYKVGTMIEIPRAALLAGEVAKVAEFFSFGTNDLTQMTFGFSRDDVGSFLPTYLSSGIIVSDPFQVLDRNGVGQLIKMAIENGRATRKDLKCGICGEHGGEPSSIEFVSGAGMDYVSCSPFRVPIARLAAAQAEIKKGKH
;
A
#
# COMPACT_ATOMS: atom_id res chain seq x y z
N ARG A 1 3.78 5.82 -18.90
CA ARG A 1 3.62 4.96 -20.09
C ARG A 1 4.94 4.51 -20.70
N GLN A 2 5.89 5.40 -20.99
CA GLN A 2 7.24 5.04 -21.46
C GLN A 2 7.92 3.96 -20.59
N MET A 3 7.80 4.05 -19.27
CA MET A 3 8.32 3.06 -18.31
C MET A 3 7.74 1.65 -18.51
N ILE A 4 6.42 1.56 -18.76
CA ILE A 4 5.69 0.29 -18.92
C ILE A 4 6.08 -0.39 -20.23
N MET A 5 6.26 0.41 -21.28
CA MET A 5 6.62 -0.06 -22.62
C MET A 5 8.13 -0.28 -22.79
N ALA A 6 8.94 -0.01 -21.78
CA ALA A 6 10.38 -0.24 -21.83
C ALA A 6 10.71 -1.75 -21.83
N GLU A 7 11.46 -2.18 -22.85
CA GLU A 7 11.93 -3.56 -23.01
C GLU A 7 13.20 -3.87 -22.21
N THR A 8 13.99 -2.84 -21.91
CA THR A 8 15.25 -2.96 -21.16
C THR A 8 15.21 -2.16 -19.86
N VAL A 9 15.98 -2.61 -18.88
CA VAL A 9 16.16 -1.92 -17.60
C VAL A 9 16.66 -0.48 -17.82
N ASP A 10 17.60 -0.27 -18.74
CA ASP A 10 18.14 1.08 -19.02
C ASP A 10 17.07 2.02 -19.58
N LYS A 11 16.26 1.56 -20.55
CA LYS A 11 15.13 2.35 -21.06
C LYS A 11 14.11 2.64 -19.95
N ARG A 12 13.88 1.68 -19.05
CA ARG A 12 12.98 1.85 -17.89
C ARG A 12 13.52 2.90 -16.93
N LYS A 13 14.81 2.86 -16.59
CA LYS A 13 15.49 3.86 -15.76
C LYS A 13 15.40 5.26 -16.36
N VAL A 14 15.63 5.41 -17.66
CA VAL A 14 15.47 6.72 -18.35
C VAL A 14 14.03 7.24 -18.22
N ALA A 15 13.03 6.38 -18.38
CA ALA A 15 11.63 6.77 -18.21
C ALA A 15 11.29 7.12 -16.75
N LEU A 16 11.83 6.37 -15.78
CA LEU A 16 11.65 6.59 -14.35
C LEU A 16 12.29 7.91 -13.88
N MET A 17 13.45 8.28 -14.44
CA MET A 17 14.11 9.56 -14.14
C MET A 17 13.25 10.77 -14.54
N LYS A 18 12.36 10.62 -15.53
CA LYS A 18 11.37 11.66 -15.87
C LYS A 18 10.26 11.76 -14.83
N LEU A 19 9.93 10.68 -14.12
CA LEU A 19 8.92 10.65 -13.07
C LEU A 19 9.45 11.17 -11.72
N LEU A 20 10.74 10.97 -11.47
CA LEU A 20 11.41 11.39 -10.24
C LEU A 20 11.11 12.86 -9.83
N PRO A 21 11.27 13.89 -10.68
CA PRO A 21 11.01 15.27 -10.27
C PRO A 21 9.54 15.52 -9.91
N PHE A 22 8.59 14.83 -10.55
CA PHE A 22 7.17 14.96 -10.23
C PHE A 22 6.86 14.35 -8.88
N GLN A 23 7.25 13.09 -8.64
CA GLN A 23 7.02 12.45 -7.34
C GLN A 23 7.71 13.19 -6.21
N ARG A 24 8.95 13.65 -6.42
CA ARG A 24 9.67 14.45 -5.42
C ARG A 24 8.91 15.73 -5.08
N ALA A 25 8.43 16.47 -6.07
CA ALA A 25 7.66 17.69 -5.85
C ALA A 25 6.35 17.42 -5.08
N ASP A 26 5.64 16.35 -5.42
CA ASP A 26 4.41 15.95 -4.74
C ASP A 26 4.70 15.59 -3.26
N PHE A 27 5.77 14.83 -3.00
CA PHE A 27 6.18 14.50 -1.63
C PHE A 27 6.65 15.73 -0.85
N GLU A 28 7.34 16.69 -1.47
CA GLU A 28 7.67 17.97 -0.80
C GLU A 28 6.41 18.69 -0.34
N GLY A 29 5.37 18.74 -1.19
CA GLY A 29 4.07 19.31 -0.84
C GLY A 29 3.41 18.58 0.33
N ILE A 30 3.38 17.24 0.29
CA ILE A 30 2.78 16.41 1.34
C ILE A 30 3.52 16.60 2.68
N PHE A 31 4.85 16.52 2.68
CA PHE A 31 5.63 16.68 3.92
C PHE A 31 5.50 18.10 4.49
N THR A 32 5.42 19.13 3.65
CA THR A 32 5.18 20.51 4.09
C THR A 32 3.81 20.64 4.75
N ALA A 33 2.77 20.02 4.20
CA ALA A 33 1.43 20.03 4.78
C ALA A 33 1.34 19.25 6.11
N MET A 34 2.23 18.27 6.30
CA MET A 34 2.26 17.36 7.45
C MET A 34 3.45 17.64 8.39
N ASP A 35 3.87 18.90 8.51
CA ASP A 35 5.02 19.29 9.34
C ASP A 35 4.89 18.75 10.79
N GLY A 36 5.87 17.95 11.22
CA GLY A 36 5.89 17.33 12.54
C GLY A 36 4.98 16.11 12.71
N HIS A 37 4.28 15.69 11.66
CA HIS A 37 3.41 14.51 11.66
C HIS A 37 3.97 13.38 10.80
N THR A 38 3.69 12.13 11.20
CA THR A 38 4.08 10.94 10.43
C THR A 38 3.32 10.85 9.11
N VAL A 39 4.06 10.66 8.02
CA VAL A 39 3.52 10.39 6.69
C VAL A 39 3.95 9.00 6.25
N THR A 40 2.98 8.09 6.16
CA THR A 40 3.19 6.73 5.65
C THR A 40 2.93 6.69 4.15
N ILE A 41 3.97 6.39 3.37
CA ILE A 41 3.92 6.34 1.91
C ILE A 41 3.96 4.88 1.46
N ARG A 42 2.89 4.43 0.79
CA ARG A 42 2.82 3.11 0.17
C ARG A 42 3.56 3.14 -1.17
N LEU A 43 4.43 2.16 -1.40
CA LEU A 43 5.05 1.97 -2.72
C LEU A 43 4.00 1.59 -3.78
N LEU A 44 4.41 1.63 -5.05
CA LEU A 44 3.53 1.36 -6.18
C LEU A 44 2.85 -0.01 -6.01
N ASP A 45 1.53 0.02 -6.04
CA ASP A 45 0.68 -1.13 -5.79
C ASP A 45 -0.07 -1.64 -7.03
N PRO A 46 -0.71 -0.81 -7.88
CA PRO A 46 -1.53 -1.34 -8.98
C PRO A 46 -0.69 -2.06 -10.04
N PRO A 47 -1.27 -3.07 -10.72
CA PRO A 47 -0.65 -3.71 -11.86
C PRO A 47 -0.47 -2.74 -13.03
N LEU A 48 0.52 -3.00 -13.87
CA LEU A 48 0.91 -2.03 -14.91
C LEU A 48 -0.17 -1.80 -15.98
N HIS A 49 -1.10 -2.73 -16.18
CA HIS A 49 -2.16 -2.58 -17.18
C HIS A 49 -3.19 -1.50 -16.79
N GLU A 50 -3.36 -1.17 -15.51
CA GLU A 50 -4.25 -0.07 -15.07
C GLU A 50 -3.79 1.31 -15.56
N PHE A 51 -2.52 1.45 -15.95
CA PHE A 51 -1.99 2.70 -16.52
C PHE A 51 -2.11 2.77 -18.05
N LEU A 52 -2.66 1.72 -18.67
CA LEU A 52 -2.95 1.70 -20.10
C LEU A 52 -4.25 2.46 -20.39
N PRO A 53 -4.37 3.11 -21.55
CA PRO A 53 -5.62 3.72 -21.96
C PRO A 53 -6.73 2.67 -22.07
N ASN A 54 -7.94 3.04 -21.62
CA ASN A 54 -9.14 2.25 -21.86
C ASN A 54 -9.61 2.43 -23.32
N GLY A 55 -10.18 1.39 -23.91
CA GLY A 55 -10.78 1.44 -25.24
C GLY A 55 -10.56 0.16 -26.04
N GLU A 56 -10.99 0.17 -27.29
CA GLU A 56 -10.74 -0.92 -28.23
C GLU A 56 -9.24 -1.14 -28.41
N MET A 57 -8.80 -2.39 -28.30
CA MET A 57 -7.37 -2.77 -28.32
C MET A 57 -6.63 -2.16 -29.51
N LYS A 58 -7.26 -2.14 -30.69
CA LYS A 58 -6.70 -1.59 -31.92
C LYS A 58 -6.38 -0.09 -31.78
N ASP A 59 -7.31 0.68 -31.21
CA ASP A 59 -7.17 2.13 -31.04
C ASP A 59 -6.14 2.47 -29.97
N VAL A 60 -6.15 1.73 -28.86
CA VAL A 60 -5.15 1.84 -27.79
C VAL A 60 -3.75 1.57 -28.33
N CYS A 61 -3.57 0.48 -29.09
CA CYS A 61 -2.28 0.13 -29.68
C CYS A 61 -1.79 1.20 -30.66
N GLN A 62 -2.67 1.70 -31.54
CA GLN A 62 -2.33 2.72 -32.52
C GLN A 62 -1.93 4.05 -31.85
N MET A 63 -2.69 4.47 -30.83
CA MET A 63 -2.40 5.70 -30.10
C MET A 63 -1.06 5.61 -29.37
N MET A 64 -0.82 4.49 -28.68
CA MET A 64 0.43 4.30 -27.92
C MET A 64 1.65 4.16 -28.83
N ALA A 65 1.51 3.50 -29.98
CA ALA A 65 2.56 3.41 -31.00
C ALA A 65 2.97 4.81 -31.49
N ASN A 66 1.98 5.66 -31.78
CA ASN A 66 2.22 7.05 -32.21
C ASN A 66 2.86 7.90 -31.10
N GLU A 67 2.39 7.78 -29.85
CA GLU A 67 2.92 8.54 -28.70
C GLU A 67 4.38 8.17 -28.38
N LEU A 68 4.73 6.89 -28.55
CA LEU A 68 6.02 6.34 -28.13
C LEU A 68 7.01 6.16 -29.29
N GLY A 69 6.57 6.31 -30.54
CA GLY A 69 7.39 6.10 -31.73
C GLY A 69 7.86 4.65 -31.87
N ILE A 70 7.01 3.68 -31.51
CA ILE A 70 7.29 2.25 -31.60
C ILE A 70 6.25 1.54 -32.46
N ASP A 71 6.55 0.31 -32.88
CA ASP A 71 5.67 -0.47 -33.74
C ASP A 71 4.36 -0.88 -33.04
N VAL A 72 3.25 -0.84 -33.77
CA VAL A 72 1.90 -1.17 -33.26
C VAL A 72 1.84 -2.62 -32.82
N ALA A 73 2.50 -3.55 -33.54
CA ALA A 73 2.52 -4.95 -33.14
C ALA A 73 3.30 -5.17 -31.84
N ALA A 74 4.42 -4.45 -31.66
CA ALA A 74 5.17 -4.48 -30.41
C ALA A 74 4.36 -3.96 -29.21
N VAL A 75 3.56 -2.90 -29.40
CA VAL A 75 2.62 -2.41 -28.38
C VAL A 75 1.57 -3.47 -28.06
N HIS A 76 0.95 -4.05 -29.08
CA HIS A 76 -0.08 -5.07 -28.93
C HIS A 76 0.44 -6.29 -28.16
N ASP A 77 1.61 -6.81 -28.52
CA ASP A 77 2.25 -7.92 -27.82
C ASP A 77 2.56 -7.58 -26.36
N LYS A 78 2.99 -6.34 -26.09
CA LYS A 78 3.27 -5.90 -24.73
C LYS A 78 2.00 -5.78 -23.89
N ILE A 79 0.93 -5.20 -24.43
CA ILE A 79 -0.36 -5.09 -23.75
C ILE A 79 -0.90 -6.50 -23.43
N ASN A 80 -0.85 -7.42 -24.39
CA ASN A 80 -1.28 -8.81 -24.16
C ASN A 80 -0.44 -9.51 -23.08
N LYS A 81 0.88 -9.26 -23.01
CA LYS A 81 1.74 -9.79 -21.94
C LYS A 81 1.44 -9.20 -20.56
N LEU A 82 0.87 -7.99 -20.51
CA LEU A 82 0.47 -7.32 -19.27
C LEU A 82 -0.96 -7.67 -18.84
N HIS A 83 -1.73 -8.30 -19.74
CA HIS A 83 -3.07 -8.77 -19.44
C HIS A 83 -3.00 -9.96 -18.48
N GLU A 84 -3.79 -9.90 -17.42
CA GLU A 84 -3.87 -10.94 -16.40
C GLU A 84 -5.33 -11.34 -16.23
N THR A 85 -5.57 -12.65 -16.03
CA THR A 85 -6.94 -13.15 -15.79
C THR A 85 -7.53 -12.63 -14.48
N ASN A 86 -6.69 -12.49 -13.44
CA ASN A 86 -7.11 -11.98 -12.13
C ASN A 86 -6.11 -10.89 -11.65
N PRO A 87 -6.23 -9.65 -12.16
CA PRO A 87 -5.32 -8.54 -11.83
C PRO A 87 -5.08 -8.30 -10.35
N MET A 88 -6.11 -8.48 -9.52
CA MET A 88 -6.04 -8.31 -8.07
C MET A 88 -4.99 -9.23 -7.42
N LEU A 89 -4.75 -10.42 -7.99
CA LEU A 89 -3.80 -11.41 -7.48
C LEU A 89 -2.53 -11.51 -8.34
N GLY A 90 -2.33 -10.61 -9.29
CA GLY A 90 -1.28 -10.67 -10.32
C GLY A 90 0.06 -10.04 -9.94
N LEU A 91 0.77 -9.57 -10.97
CA LEU A 91 2.07 -8.89 -10.89
C LEU A 91 1.89 -7.42 -10.48
N ARG A 92 1.75 -7.23 -9.17
CA ARG A 92 1.51 -5.93 -8.54
C ARG A 92 2.25 -5.83 -7.19
N GLY A 93 2.17 -4.67 -6.53
CA GLY A 93 2.76 -4.45 -5.20
C GLY A 93 4.24 -4.86 -5.08
N CYS A 94 4.62 -5.53 -3.99
CA CYS A 94 6.01 -5.95 -3.78
C CYS A 94 6.55 -6.86 -4.89
N ARG A 95 5.70 -7.66 -5.54
CA ARG A 95 6.12 -8.57 -6.63
C ARG A 95 6.63 -7.76 -7.81
N LEU A 96 5.93 -6.68 -8.16
CA LEU A 96 6.37 -5.74 -9.20
C LEU A 96 7.70 -5.08 -8.80
N GLY A 97 7.81 -4.61 -7.56
CA GLY A 97 9.06 -4.03 -7.04
C GLY A 97 10.23 -5.01 -6.92
N ILE A 98 9.97 -6.31 -6.81
CA ILE A 98 11.01 -7.36 -6.83
C ILE A 98 11.47 -7.65 -8.27
N VAL A 99 10.52 -7.73 -9.20
CA VAL A 99 10.79 -8.03 -10.62
C VAL A 99 11.40 -6.82 -11.34
N HIS A 100 11.03 -5.60 -10.94
CA HIS A 100 11.49 -4.33 -11.49
C HIS A 100 11.97 -3.38 -10.37
N PRO A 101 13.10 -3.70 -9.70
CA PRO A 101 13.60 -2.99 -8.53
C PRO A 101 13.85 -1.50 -8.74
N GLU A 102 14.17 -1.09 -9.96
CA GLU A 102 14.35 0.32 -10.31
C GLU A 102 13.10 1.18 -10.07
N ILE A 103 11.89 0.58 -10.03
CA ILE A 103 10.65 1.29 -9.69
C ILE A 103 10.68 1.69 -8.21
N SER A 104 10.90 0.72 -7.31
CA SER A 104 10.99 0.96 -5.87
C SER A 104 12.16 1.87 -5.52
N GLU A 105 13.28 1.76 -6.25
CA GLU A 105 14.47 2.60 -6.07
C GLU A 105 14.15 4.07 -6.39
N MET A 106 13.49 4.33 -7.53
CA MET A 106 13.10 5.68 -7.92
C MET A 106 12.12 6.29 -6.90
N GLN A 107 11.12 5.52 -6.44
CA GLN A 107 10.17 6.01 -5.44
C GLN A 107 10.86 6.31 -4.10
N ALA A 108 11.72 5.41 -3.61
CA ALA A 108 12.48 5.63 -2.38
C ALA A 108 13.38 6.87 -2.49
N ARG A 109 14.10 7.04 -3.62
CA ARG A 109 14.89 8.26 -3.88
C ARG A 109 14.01 9.50 -3.85
N ALA A 110 12.87 9.50 -4.54
CA ALA A 110 11.95 10.63 -4.56
C ALA A 110 11.49 11.03 -3.15
N ILE A 111 11.13 10.05 -2.33
CA ILE A 111 10.70 10.24 -0.93
C ILE A 111 11.83 10.88 -0.10
N PHE A 112 13.03 10.31 -0.13
CA PHE A 112 14.14 10.80 0.69
C PHE A 112 14.67 12.16 0.24
N GLU A 113 14.77 12.39 -1.08
CA GLU A 113 15.14 13.70 -1.60
C GLU A 113 14.12 14.78 -1.21
N ALA A 114 12.83 14.48 -1.31
CA ALA A 114 11.77 15.40 -0.89
C ALA A 114 11.84 15.72 0.60
N ALA A 115 12.01 14.69 1.44
CA ALA A 115 12.15 14.86 2.89
C ALA A 115 13.35 15.74 3.24
N LEU A 116 14.50 15.53 2.59
CA LEU A 116 15.68 16.39 2.80
C LEU A 116 15.45 17.82 2.31
N ASN A 117 14.83 18.01 1.15
CA ASN A 117 14.54 19.34 0.61
C ASN A 117 13.64 20.16 1.52
N VAL A 118 12.61 19.57 2.12
CA VAL A 118 11.73 20.29 3.07
C VAL A 118 12.40 20.48 4.43
N LYS A 119 13.27 19.54 4.86
CA LYS A 119 14.06 19.68 6.08
C LYS A 119 15.00 20.88 6.03
N GLU A 120 15.65 21.12 4.89
CA GLU A 120 16.47 22.32 4.66
C GLU A 120 15.66 23.62 4.78
N LYS A 121 14.35 23.57 4.50
CA LYS A 121 13.40 24.68 4.65
C LYS A 121 12.82 24.79 6.08
N GLY A 122 13.27 23.96 7.02
CA GLY A 122 12.84 23.98 8.42
C GLY A 122 11.64 23.10 8.77
N VAL A 123 11.07 22.38 7.80
CA VAL A 123 10.01 21.38 8.04
C VAL A 123 10.59 20.16 8.75
N LYS A 124 9.81 19.50 9.59
CA LYS A 124 10.18 18.26 10.30
C LYS A 124 9.49 17.05 9.66
N PRO A 125 10.05 16.48 8.58
CA PRO A 125 9.46 15.29 7.96
C PRO A 125 9.65 14.06 8.86
N VAL A 126 8.59 13.29 9.05
CA VAL A 126 8.61 11.98 9.73
C VAL A 126 8.14 10.94 8.73
N VAL A 127 9.08 10.13 8.22
CA VAL A 127 8.88 9.29 7.03
C VAL A 127 8.66 7.83 7.39
N ASP A 128 7.53 7.27 6.98
CA ASP A 128 7.28 5.82 7.03
C ASP A 128 7.11 5.31 5.59
N ILE A 129 7.90 4.32 5.16
CA ILE A 129 7.76 3.68 3.84
C ILE A 129 7.12 2.31 4.02
N MET A 130 6.04 2.07 3.30
CA MET A 130 5.24 0.85 3.41
C MET A 130 5.29 0.03 2.13
N VAL A 131 5.68 -1.23 2.27
CA VAL A 131 5.69 -2.22 1.18
C VAL A 131 4.31 -2.89 1.08
N PRO A 132 3.61 -2.80 -0.07
CA PRO A 132 2.31 -3.45 -0.27
C PRO A 132 2.45 -4.93 -0.64
N LEU A 133 1.38 -5.68 -0.42
CA LEU A 133 1.11 -7.03 -0.94
C LEU A 133 2.09 -8.13 -0.50
N VAL A 134 2.82 -7.92 0.60
CA VAL A 134 3.77 -8.87 1.16
C VAL A 134 3.04 -10.13 1.64
N GLY A 135 3.52 -11.30 1.25
CA GLY A 135 3.05 -12.61 1.72
C GLY A 135 4.09 -13.42 2.49
N SER A 136 5.37 -13.02 2.45
CA SER A 136 6.48 -13.64 3.18
C SER A 136 7.48 -12.61 3.72
N VAL A 137 8.25 -13.01 4.74
CA VAL A 137 9.34 -12.17 5.27
C VAL A 137 10.40 -11.88 4.21
N THR A 138 10.70 -12.83 3.32
CA THR A 138 11.76 -12.68 2.31
C THR A 138 11.39 -11.67 1.22
N GLU A 139 10.11 -11.54 0.87
CA GLU A 139 9.63 -10.46 -0.01
C GLU A 139 9.86 -9.08 0.64
N LEU A 140 9.57 -8.96 1.94
CA LEU A 140 9.80 -7.73 2.68
C LEU A 140 11.29 -7.42 2.86
N GLU A 141 12.13 -8.42 3.16
CA GLU A 141 13.59 -8.25 3.27
C GLU A 141 14.19 -7.71 1.97
N ASN A 142 13.74 -8.23 0.83
CA ASN A 142 14.19 -7.79 -0.48
C ASN A 142 13.93 -6.29 -0.67
N GLN A 143 12.69 -5.86 -0.45
CA GLN A 143 12.30 -4.46 -0.64
C GLN A 143 12.89 -3.55 0.44
N ALA A 144 12.91 -3.98 1.71
CA ALA A 144 13.51 -3.22 2.80
C ALA A 144 15.00 -2.98 2.57
N LYS A 145 15.75 -3.98 2.11
CA LYS A 145 17.17 -3.82 1.76
C LYS A 145 17.36 -2.77 0.67
N LEU A 146 16.52 -2.80 -0.38
CA LEU A 146 16.57 -1.84 -1.47
C LEU A 146 16.27 -0.41 -0.99
N ILE A 147 15.21 -0.24 -0.20
CA ILE A 147 14.82 1.06 0.39
C ILE A 147 15.96 1.61 1.25
N ARG A 148 16.50 0.81 2.17
CA ARG A 148 17.58 1.24 3.08
C ARG A 148 18.86 1.59 2.31
N SER A 149 19.22 0.81 1.29
CA SER A 149 20.40 1.09 0.45
C SER A 149 20.23 2.40 -0.33
N THR A 150 19.02 2.65 -0.85
CA THR A 150 18.70 3.90 -1.56
C THR A 150 18.73 5.10 -0.60
N ALA A 151 18.22 4.94 0.63
CA ALA A 151 18.28 5.96 1.67
C ALA A 151 19.74 6.37 1.94
N GLU A 152 20.62 5.41 2.21
CA GLU A 152 22.03 5.70 2.49
C GLU A 152 22.76 6.36 1.32
N LEU A 153 22.43 5.98 0.08
CA LEU A 153 22.98 6.63 -1.10
C LEU A 153 22.56 8.11 -1.15
N VAL A 154 21.27 8.41 -1.03
CA VAL A 154 20.75 9.79 -1.04
C VAL A 154 21.32 10.60 0.12
N PHE A 155 21.41 10.00 1.31
CA PHE A 155 21.96 10.65 2.49
C PHE A 155 23.44 11.01 2.33
N SER A 156 24.22 10.11 1.74
CA SER A 156 25.63 10.35 1.41
C SER A 156 25.79 11.47 0.38
N GLU A 157 25.01 11.44 -0.70
CA GLU A 157 25.01 12.46 -1.75
C GLU A 157 24.66 13.86 -1.22
N ARG A 158 23.76 13.94 -0.23
CA ARG A 158 23.26 15.20 0.33
C ARG A 158 23.99 15.64 1.60
N GLY A 159 24.84 14.79 2.19
CA GLY A 159 25.50 15.05 3.47
C GLY A 159 24.51 15.29 4.63
N SER A 160 23.30 14.76 4.54
CA SER A 160 22.21 14.99 5.50
C SER A 160 21.31 13.75 5.58
N ARG A 161 20.59 13.60 6.70
CA ARG A 161 19.77 12.42 7.00
C ARG A 161 18.39 12.81 7.51
N VAL A 162 17.41 11.94 7.31
CA VAL A 162 16.11 11.97 7.98
C VAL A 162 15.88 10.61 8.65
N ASP A 163 15.21 10.63 9.79
CA ASP A 163 14.74 9.39 10.42
C ASP A 163 13.58 8.82 9.60
N TYR A 164 13.59 7.51 9.40
CA TYR A 164 12.54 6.83 8.66
C TYR A 164 12.32 5.41 9.20
N LYS A 165 11.14 4.88 8.93
CA LYS A 165 10.81 3.47 9.18
C LYS A 165 10.43 2.75 7.90
N VAL A 166 10.71 1.45 7.85
CA VAL A 166 10.21 0.54 6.82
C VAL A 166 9.25 -0.45 7.45
N GLY A 167 8.01 -0.45 6.95
CA GLY A 167 6.96 -1.36 7.39
C GLY A 167 6.28 -2.02 6.21
N THR A 168 5.19 -2.72 6.50
CA THR A 168 4.45 -3.47 5.49
C THR A 168 2.96 -3.34 5.67
N MET A 169 2.25 -3.46 4.55
CA MET A 169 0.83 -3.74 4.60
C MET A 169 0.62 -5.22 4.98
N ILE A 170 -0.34 -5.49 5.87
CA ILE A 170 -0.84 -6.83 6.19
C ILE A 170 -2.20 -6.97 5.51
N GLU A 171 -2.15 -7.47 4.28
CA GLU A 171 -3.32 -7.61 3.40
C GLU A 171 -3.39 -8.96 2.68
N ILE A 172 -2.34 -9.79 2.82
CA ILE A 172 -2.34 -11.18 2.42
C ILE A 172 -2.60 -12.05 3.65
N PRO A 173 -3.56 -12.99 3.64
CA PRO A 173 -3.81 -13.88 4.78
C PRO A 173 -2.54 -14.60 5.27
N ARG A 174 -1.66 -15.00 4.35
CA ARG A 174 -0.36 -15.62 4.67
C ARG A 174 0.56 -14.70 5.50
N ALA A 175 0.54 -13.39 5.26
CA ALA A 175 1.33 -12.46 6.07
C ALA A 175 0.78 -12.32 7.49
N ALA A 176 -0.54 -12.40 7.67
CA ALA A 176 -1.13 -12.45 9.01
C ALA A 176 -0.77 -13.74 9.75
N LEU A 177 -0.82 -14.89 9.07
CA LEU A 177 -0.41 -16.19 9.65
C LEU A 177 1.06 -16.22 10.07
N LEU A 178 1.93 -15.55 9.31
CA LEU A 178 3.39 -15.51 9.54
C LEU A 178 3.87 -14.17 10.13
N ALA A 179 2.97 -13.42 10.78
CA ALA A 179 3.24 -12.05 11.21
C ALA A 179 4.45 -11.91 12.15
N GLY A 180 4.75 -12.92 12.97
CA GLY A 180 5.95 -12.93 13.82
C GLY A 180 7.24 -12.88 12.99
N GLU A 181 7.32 -13.66 11.90
CA GLU A 181 8.47 -13.62 10.99
C GLU A 181 8.55 -12.28 10.25
N VAL A 182 7.42 -11.78 9.76
CA VAL A 182 7.37 -10.49 9.05
C VAL A 182 7.81 -9.33 9.98
N ALA A 183 7.45 -9.37 11.26
CA ALA A 183 7.82 -8.36 12.26
C ALA A 183 9.32 -8.31 12.61
N LYS A 184 10.11 -9.32 12.24
CA LYS A 184 11.58 -9.26 12.33
C LYS A 184 12.14 -8.11 11.50
N VAL A 185 11.48 -7.80 10.38
CA VAL A 185 11.92 -6.78 9.42
C VAL A 185 11.04 -5.54 9.51
N ALA A 186 9.72 -5.71 9.56
CA ALA A 186 8.78 -4.61 9.60
C ALA A 186 8.86 -3.84 10.93
N GLU A 187 8.93 -2.52 10.84
CA GLU A 187 8.91 -1.60 11.99
C GLU A 187 7.48 -1.14 12.34
N PHE A 188 6.54 -1.35 11.42
CA PHE A 188 5.10 -1.16 11.62
C PHE A 188 4.29 -2.07 10.68
N PHE A 189 3.05 -2.35 11.06
CA PHE A 189 2.02 -2.97 10.24
C PHE A 189 0.89 -1.98 9.93
N SER A 190 0.45 -1.97 8.69
CA SER A 190 -0.83 -1.35 8.30
C SER A 190 -1.75 -2.43 7.72
N PHE A 191 -2.92 -2.62 8.28
CA PHE A 191 -3.86 -3.61 7.77
C PHE A 191 -4.62 -3.03 6.58
N GLY A 192 -4.34 -3.58 5.39
CA GLY A 192 -5.07 -3.32 4.15
C GLY A 192 -6.32 -4.18 4.13
N THR A 193 -7.32 -3.78 4.90
CA THR A 193 -8.48 -4.64 5.17
C THR A 193 -9.40 -4.87 3.98
N ASN A 194 -9.32 -4.03 2.93
CA ASN A 194 -10.05 -4.27 1.69
C ASN A 194 -9.53 -5.55 1.03
N ASP A 195 -8.24 -5.60 0.70
CA ASP A 195 -7.58 -6.76 0.09
C ASP A 195 -7.59 -7.98 1.03
N LEU A 196 -7.38 -7.77 2.34
CA LEU A 196 -7.47 -8.86 3.31
C LEU A 196 -8.86 -9.50 3.33
N THR A 197 -9.92 -8.68 3.24
CA THR A 197 -11.31 -9.16 3.15
C THR A 197 -11.54 -9.90 1.84
N GLN A 198 -11.08 -9.34 0.70
CA GLN A 198 -11.19 -10.00 -0.61
C GLN A 198 -10.59 -11.40 -0.57
N MET A 199 -9.36 -11.55 -0.03
CA MET A 199 -8.68 -12.85 0.01
C MET A 199 -9.23 -13.80 1.07
N THR A 200 -9.77 -13.29 2.17
CA THR A 200 -10.33 -14.12 3.25
C THR A 200 -11.70 -14.68 2.84
N PHE A 201 -12.56 -13.86 2.22
CA PHE A 201 -13.86 -14.29 1.73
C PHE A 201 -13.80 -14.98 0.36
N GLY A 202 -12.74 -14.74 -0.42
CA GLY A 202 -12.71 -15.09 -1.84
C GLY A 202 -13.64 -14.21 -2.67
N PHE A 203 -13.86 -12.96 -2.26
CA PHE A 203 -14.74 -12.01 -2.95
C PHE A 203 -13.91 -11.04 -3.79
N SER A 204 -14.16 -11.01 -5.09
CA SER A 204 -13.69 -9.92 -5.94
C SER A 204 -14.55 -8.69 -5.66
N ARG A 205 -13.92 -7.58 -5.23
CA ARG A 205 -14.64 -6.34 -4.91
C ARG A 205 -15.40 -5.78 -6.10
N ASP A 206 -14.88 -5.97 -7.31
CA ASP A 206 -15.50 -5.46 -8.54
C ASP A 206 -16.70 -6.33 -8.97
N ASP A 207 -16.73 -7.61 -8.58
CA ASP A 207 -17.75 -8.57 -9.02
C ASP A 207 -18.79 -8.90 -7.94
N VAL A 208 -18.53 -8.54 -6.67
CA VAL A 208 -19.36 -8.93 -5.52
C VAL A 208 -20.79 -8.41 -5.62
N GLY A 209 -21.02 -7.29 -6.33
CA GLY A 209 -22.34 -6.71 -6.55
C GLY A 209 -23.33 -7.63 -7.26
N SER A 210 -22.85 -8.65 -7.97
CA SER A 210 -23.69 -9.64 -8.68
C SER A 210 -24.44 -10.60 -7.75
N PHE A 211 -23.96 -10.84 -6.52
CA PHE A 211 -24.56 -11.80 -5.59
C PHE A 211 -24.74 -11.27 -4.16
N LEU A 212 -23.99 -10.25 -3.74
CA LEU A 212 -24.02 -9.70 -2.38
C LEU A 212 -25.43 -9.30 -1.90
N PRO A 213 -26.29 -8.66 -2.71
CA PRO A 213 -27.66 -8.32 -2.29
C PRO A 213 -28.47 -9.56 -1.87
N THR A 214 -28.31 -10.67 -2.60
CA THR A 214 -28.99 -11.94 -2.29
C THR A 214 -28.47 -12.57 -1.00
N TYR A 215 -27.17 -12.46 -0.73
CA TYR A 215 -26.56 -12.93 0.52
C TYR A 215 -27.10 -12.17 1.74
N LEU A 216 -27.24 -10.84 1.61
CA LEU A 216 -27.79 -9.98 2.65
C LEU A 216 -29.29 -10.26 2.87
N SER A 217 -30.09 -10.31 1.80
CA SER A 217 -31.54 -10.53 1.92
C SER A 217 -31.90 -11.91 2.48
N SER A 218 -31.04 -12.90 2.23
CA SER A 218 -31.23 -14.28 2.72
C SER A 218 -30.60 -14.52 4.10
N GLY A 219 -29.97 -13.52 4.71
CA GLY A 219 -29.33 -13.63 6.02
C GLY A 219 -28.07 -14.53 6.04
N ILE A 220 -27.47 -14.82 4.88
CA ILE A 220 -26.22 -15.59 4.78
C ILE A 220 -25.07 -14.80 5.41
N ILE A 221 -25.06 -13.49 5.19
CA ILE A 221 -24.20 -12.53 5.89
C ILE A 221 -25.06 -11.38 6.43
N VAL A 222 -24.61 -10.77 7.53
CA VAL A 222 -25.38 -9.75 8.25
C VAL A 222 -25.10 -8.34 7.72
N SER A 223 -23.92 -8.12 7.14
CA SER A 223 -23.48 -6.83 6.62
C SER A 223 -22.54 -7.02 5.43
N ASP A 224 -22.41 -5.98 4.60
CA ASP A 224 -21.39 -5.93 3.56
C ASP A 224 -19.99 -5.95 4.22
N PRO A 225 -19.18 -6.99 3.98
CA PRO A 225 -17.89 -7.16 4.65
C PRO A 225 -16.83 -6.16 4.18
N PHE A 226 -17.09 -5.39 3.10
CA PHE A 226 -16.22 -4.30 2.65
C PHE A 226 -16.56 -2.95 3.33
N GLN A 227 -17.73 -2.85 3.94
CA GLN A 227 -18.14 -1.66 4.69
C GLN A 227 -17.93 -1.85 6.19
N VAL A 228 -18.33 -3.02 6.71
CA VAL A 228 -18.24 -3.39 8.12
C VAL A 228 -17.30 -4.57 8.26
N LEU A 229 -16.25 -4.39 9.06
CA LEU A 229 -15.22 -5.40 9.24
C LEU A 229 -15.82 -6.69 9.79
N ASP A 230 -15.62 -7.80 9.06
CA ASP A 230 -15.94 -9.13 9.56
C ASP A 230 -15.04 -9.48 10.76
N ARG A 231 -15.62 -9.44 11.95
CA ARG A 231 -14.92 -9.71 13.21
C ARG A 231 -14.56 -11.19 13.38
N ASN A 232 -15.30 -12.10 12.73
CA ASN A 232 -15.23 -13.53 12.99
C ASN A 232 -14.31 -14.28 12.03
N GLY A 233 -14.03 -13.75 10.84
CA GLY A 233 -13.01 -14.26 9.92
C GLY A 233 -11.83 -13.30 9.82
N VAL A 234 -12.01 -12.17 9.13
CA VAL A 234 -10.94 -11.18 8.88
C VAL A 234 -10.36 -10.65 10.20
N GLY A 235 -11.22 -10.41 11.20
CA GLY A 235 -10.82 -9.97 12.53
C GLY A 235 -9.92 -10.96 13.27
N GLN A 236 -10.05 -12.26 13.02
CA GLN A 236 -9.15 -13.26 13.61
C GLN A 236 -7.73 -13.14 13.03
N LEU A 237 -7.61 -12.91 11.72
CA LEU A 237 -6.32 -12.67 11.08
C LEU A 237 -5.66 -11.40 11.63
N ILE A 238 -6.44 -10.34 11.85
CA ILE A 238 -5.93 -9.09 12.44
C ILE A 238 -5.40 -9.32 13.85
N LYS A 239 -6.18 -9.95 14.74
CA LYS A 239 -5.75 -10.25 16.12
C LYS A 239 -4.49 -11.10 16.15
N MET A 240 -4.49 -12.20 15.39
CA MET A 240 -3.34 -13.10 15.29
C MET A 240 -2.09 -12.37 14.81
N ALA A 241 -2.22 -11.50 13.81
CA ALA A 241 -1.10 -10.75 13.27
C ALA A 241 -0.54 -9.73 14.27
N ILE A 242 -1.40 -9.02 15.01
CA ILE A 242 -0.98 -8.09 16.06
C ILE A 242 -0.26 -8.83 17.19
N GLU A 243 -0.84 -9.92 17.68
CA GLU A 243 -0.29 -10.72 18.77
C GLU A 243 1.08 -11.30 18.39
N ASN A 244 1.16 -12.02 17.26
CA ASN A 244 2.40 -12.65 16.81
C ASN A 244 3.46 -11.62 16.42
N GLY A 245 3.06 -10.52 15.77
CA GLY A 245 3.98 -9.44 15.40
C GLY A 245 4.59 -8.79 16.64
N ARG A 246 3.78 -8.47 17.65
CA ARG A 246 4.26 -7.87 18.91
C ARG A 246 5.03 -8.83 19.80
N ALA A 247 4.77 -10.13 19.71
CA ALA A 247 5.60 -11.15 20.36
C ALA A 247 7.05 -11.12 19.83
N THR A 248 7.25 -10.77 18.56
CA THR A 248 8.59 -10.61 17.97
C THR A 248 9.16 -9.20 18.13
N ARG A 249 8.34 -8.16 17.97
CA ARG A 249 8.73 -6.75 18.13
C ARG A 249 7.77 -6.02 19.08
N LYS A 250 8.18 -5.87 20.34
CA LYS A 250 7.31 -5.34 21.41
C LYS A 250 6.74 -3.95 21.15
N ASP A 251 7.48 -3.11 20.43
CA ASP A 251 7.12 -1.73 20.08
C ASP A 251 6.51 -1.60 18.67
N LEU A 252 6.14 -2.73 18.04
CA LEU A 252 5.54 -2.76 16.71
C LEU A 252 4.25 -1.94 16.69
N LYS A 253 4.27 -0.89 15.86
CA LYS A 253 3.11 -0.06 15.59
C LYS A 253 2.17 -0.77 14.62
N CYS A 254 0.91 -0.91 15.01
CA CYS A 254 -0.12 -1.52 14.18
C CYS A 254 -1.21 -0.50 13.90
N GLY A 255 -1.58 -0.29 12.65
CA GLY A 255 -2.73 0.52 12.27
C GLY A 255 -3.55 -0.10 11.17
N ILE A 256 -4.70 0.46 10.87
CA ILE A 256 -5.58 0.04 9.77
C ILE A 256 -5.75 1.19 8.79
N CYS A 257 -5.80 0.86 7.50
CA CYS A 257 -6.18 1.81 6.46
C CYS A 257 -7.35 1.27 5.62
N GLY A 258 -8.02 2.17 4.92
CA GLY A 258 -9.16 1.85 4.06
C GLY A 258 -10.50 2.17 4.69
N GLU A 259 -11.56 1.55 4.18
CA GLU A 259 -12.94 1.94 4.49
C GLU A 259 -13.34 1.62 5.92
N HIS A 260 -12.88 0.48 6.43
CA HIS A 260 -13.08 0.06 7.82
C HIS A 260 -12.44 1.02 8.84
N GLY A 261 -11.37 1.74 8.46
CA GLY A 261 -10.70 2.71 9.33
C GLY A 261 -11.56 3.94 9.67
N GLY A 262 -12.70 4.12 8.99
CA GLY A 262 -13.66 5.18 9.29
C GLY A 262 -15.06 4.68 9.69
N GLU A 263 -15.24 3.37 9.90
CA GLU A 263 -16.53 2.76 10.25
C GLU A 263 -16.59 2.51 11.76
N PRO A 264 -17.55 3.08 12.51
CA PRO A 264 -17.53 3.08 13.97
C PRO A 264 -17.41 1.71 14.62
N SER A 265 -18.12 0.70 14.12
CA SER A 265 -18.11 -0.65 14.70
C SER A 265 -16.77 -1.37 14.44
N SER A 266 -16.16 -1.11 13.29
CA SER A 266 -14.84 -1.62 12.91
C SER A 266 -13.75 -0.98 13.77
N ILE A 267 -13.84 0.33 14.00
CA ILE A 267 -12.94 1.09 14.89
C ILE A 267 -13.02 0.54 16.33
N GLU A 268 -14.23 0.29 16.83
CA GLU A 268 -14.43 -0.33 18.15
C GLU A 268 -13.72 -1.69 18.25
N PHE A 269 -13.84 -2.53 17.22
CA PHE A 269 -13.16 -3.82 17.18
C PHE A 269 -11.65 -3.69 17.18
N VAL A 270 -11.07 -2.89 16.27
CA VAL A 270 -9.60 -2.80 16.14
C VAL A 270 -8.96 -2.08 17.32
N SER A 271 -9.66 -1.12 17.93
CA SER A 271 -9.29 -0.55 19.24
C SER A 271 -9.24 -1.67 20.28
N GLY A 272 -10.26 -2.52 20.37
CA GLY A 272 -10.29 -3.70 21.26
C GLY A 272 -9.18 -4.72 20.97
N ALA A 273 -8.75 -4.87 19.72
CA ALA A 273 -7.63 -5.72 19.32
C ALA A 273 -6.25 -5.10 19.63
N GLY A 274 -6.21 -3.89 20.21
CA GLY A 274 -4.98 -3.24 20.64
C GLY A 274 -4.24 -2.49 19.52
N MET A 275 -4.92 -2.10 18.45
CA MET A 275 -4.33 -1.31 17.36
C MET A 275 -3.94 0.10 17.82
N ASP A 276 -2.83 0.65 17.32
CA ASP A 276 -2.29 1.97 17.73
C ASP A 276 -3.03 3.15 17.05
N TYR A 277 -3.49 2.97 15.82
CA TYR A 277 -4.16 4.04 15.06
C TYR A 277 -5.13 3.50 14.00
N VAL A 278 -6.03 4.37 13.54
CA VAL A 278 -6.88 4.15 12.36
C VAL A 278 -6.61 5.26 11.35
N SER A 279 -6.60 4.91 10.07
CA SER A 279 -6.41 5.84 8.96
C SER A 279 -7.60 5.75 8.00
N CYS A 280 -8.20 6.91 7.67
CA CYS A 280 -9.37 7.00 6.83
C CYS A 280 -9.33 8.26 5.95
N SER A 281 -10.25 8.34 4.98
CA SER A 281 -10.40 9.53 4.12
C SER A 281 -10.62 10.81 4.95
N PRO A 282 -10.15 11.99 4.50
CA PRO A 282 -10.21 13.24 5.28
C PRO A 282 -11.57 13.55 5.91
N PHE A 283 -12.67 13.38 5.15
CA PHE A 283 -14.03 13.66 5.64
C PHE A 283 -14.53 12.70 6.72
N ARG A 284 -13.92 11.52 6.87
CA ARG A 284 -14.26 10.52 7.89
C ARG A 284 -13.44 10.68 9.17
N VAL A 285 -12.42 11.54 9.18
CA VAL A 285 -11.57 11.76 10.37
C VAL A 285 -12.39 12.17 11.61
N PRO A 286 -13.38 13.09 11.53
CA PRO A 286 -14.19 13.43 12.70
C PRO A 286 -14.99 12.24 13.25
N ILE A 287 -15.55 11.41 12.35
CA ILE A 287 -16.29 10.20 12.71
C ILE A 287 -15.34 9.20 13.39
N ALA A 288 -14.17 8.99 12.82
CA ALA A 288 -13.18 8.06 13.36
C ALA A 288 -12.70 8.46 14.76
N ARG A 289 -12.47 9.77 14.98
CA ARG A 289 -12.12 10.31 16.30
C ARG A 289 -13.22 10.07 17.34
N LEU A 290 -14.48 10.33 16.97
CA LEU A 290 -15.62 10.11 17.86
C LEU A 290 -15.77 8.63 18.20
N ALA A 291 -15.71 7.75 17.19
CA ALA A 291 -15.82 6.31 17.38
C ALA A 291 -14.69 5.75 18.25
N ALA A 292 -13.44 6.19 18.04
CA ALA A 292 -12.30 5.79 18.86
C ALA A 292 -12.47 6.21 20.32
N ALA A 293 -12.94 7.45 20.58
CA ALA A 293 -13.22 7.91 21.93
C ALA A 293 -14.34 7.08 22.61
N GLN A 294 -15.42 6.78 21.88
CA GLN A 294 -16.50 5.93 22.38
C GLN A 294 -16.02 4.51 22.69
N ALA A 295 -15.14 3.94 21.87
CA ALA A 295 -14.56 2.62 22.08
C ALA A 295 -13.72 2.58 23.37
N GLU A 296 -12.86 3.57 23.61
CA GLU A 296 -12.07 3.64 24.85
C GLU A 296 -12.94 3.84 26.10
N ILE A 297 -13.99 4.68 26.02
CA ILE A 297 -14.93 4.87 27.13
C ILE A 297 -15.65 3.55 27.48
N LYS A 298 -16.01 2.74 26.48
CA LYS A 298 -16.64 1.44 26.72
C LYS A 298 -15.69 0.46 27.40
N LYS A 299 -14.39 0.44 27.03
CA LYS A 299 -13.38 -0.41 27.66
C LYS A 299 -13.22 -0.11 29.15
N GLY A 300 -13.17 1.18 29.52
CA GLY A 300 -12.98 1.60 30.92
C GLY A 300 -14.17 1.34 31.85
N LYS A 301 -15.29 0.80 31.34
CA LYS A 301 -16.46 0.38 32.14
C LYS A 301 -16.44 -1.11 32.53
N HIS A 302 -15.43 -1.86 32.13
CA HIS A 302 -15.19 -3.26 32.48
C HIS A 302 -13.89 -3.40 33.26
#